data_AF-A0A1M3M0C7-F1
#
_entry.id   AF-A0A1M3M0C7-F1
#
_cell.length_a   1.000
_cell.length_b   1.000
_cell.length_c   1.000
_cell.angle_alpha   90.00
_cell.angle_beta   90.00
_cell.angle_gamma   90.00
#
_symmetry.space_group_name_H-M   'P 1'
#
loop_
_entity.id
_entity.type
_entity.pdbx_description
1 polymer ?
#
loop_
_entity_poly.entity_id
_entity_poly.type
_entity_poly.pdbx_seq_one_letter_code
_entity_poly.pdbx_strand_id
1 'polypeptide(L)' 'MSAKSTGTISDAERELRARVVADAAHSSEMEGLASSAEYRADAAAFVAGEFDAGELGRRTRARYGLV' A
#
# COMPACT_ATOMS: atom_id res chain seq x y z
N MET A 1 11.89 -16.98 -2.67
CA MET A 1 10.88 -17.58 -1.80
C MET A 1 10.05 -16.45 -1.20
N SER A 2 8.99 -16.02 -1.89
CA SER A 2 8.10 -14.96 -1.38
C SER A 2 7.12 -15.63 -0.43
N ALA A 3 7.33 -15.45 0.87
CA ALA A 3 6.43 -15.99 1.88
C ALA A 3 5.09 -15.26 1.75
N LYS A 4 4.09 -15.96 1.21
CA LYS A 4 2.69 -15.60 1.39
C LYS A 4 2.40 -15.63 2.89
N SER A 5 2.54 -14.50 3.58
CA SER A 5 2.09 -14.39 4.95
C SER A 5 0.58 -14.20 4.93
N THR A 6 -0.16 -15.30 4.78
CA THR A 6 -1.59 -15.37 5.08
C THR A 6 -1.80 -15.46 6.59
N GLY A 7 -1.21 -14.52 7.32
CA GLY A 7 -1.43 -14.32 8.74
C GLY A 7 -2.06 -12.96 8.95
N THR A 8 -3.18 -12.91 9.66
CA THR A 8 -3.78 -11.66 10.12
C THR A 8 -2.69 -10.81 10.78
N ILE A 9 -2.35 -9.67 10.17
CA ILE A 9 -1.38 -8.74 10.74
C ILE A 9 -1.89 -8.25 12.10
N SER A 10 -0.98 -7.91 13.02
CA SER A 10 -1.37 -7.36 14.31
C SER A 10 -2.05 -5.99 14.14
N ASP A 11 -2.82 -5.57 15.14
CA ASP A 11 -3.42 -4.23 15.15
C ASP A 11 -2.36 -3.13 15.08
N ALA A 12 -1.22 -3.33 15.75
CA ALA A 12 -0.08 -2.41 15.69
C ALA A 12 0.51 -2.31 14.28
N GLU A 13 0.61 -3.43 13.54
CA GLU A 13 1.06 -3.42 12.14
C GLU A 13 0.02 -2.73 11.24
N ARG A 14 -1.27 -2.98 11.46
CA ARG A 14 -2.36 -2.30 10.73
C ARG A 14 -2.32 -0.80 10.93
N GLU A 15 -2.13 -0.34 12.18
CA GLU A 15 -2.00 1.07 12.53
C GLU A 15 -0.76 1.70 11.89
N LEU A 16 0.38 1.01 11.95
CA LEU A 16 1.61 1.47 11.29
C LEU A 16 1.41 1.64 9.78
N ARG A 17 0.81 0.66 9.11
CA ARG A 17 0.53 0.74 7.67
C ARG A 17 -0.43 1.87 7.34
N ALA A 18 -1.49 2.03 8.12
CA ALA A 18 -2.46 3.10 7.94
C ALA A 18 -1.79 4.47 8.02
N ARG A 19 -0.91 4.66 9.01
CA ARG A 19 -0.14 5.89 9.18
C ARG A 19 0.80 6.14 8.01
N VAL A 20 1.54 5.14 7.54
CA VAL A 20 2.44 5.28 6.38
C VAL A 20 1.67 5.67 5.12
N VAL A 21 0.50 5.07 4.87
CA VAL A 21 -0.35 5.42 3.72
C VAL A 21 -0.88 6.85 3.84
N ALA A 22 -1.31 7.28 5.04
CA ALA A 22 -1.78 8.63 5.28
C ALA A 22 -0.67 9.68 5.10
N ASP A 23 0.53 9.42 5.63
CA ASP A 23 1.69 10.31 5.50
C ASP A 23 2.12 10.46 4.03
N ALA A 24 2.08 9.37 3.25
CA ALA A 24 2.38 9.38 1.82
C ALA A 24 1.31 10.15 1.01
N ALA A 25 0.04 9.98 1.35
CA ALA A 25 -1.05 10.73 0.74
C ALA A 25 -0.92 12.23 1.04
N HIS A 26 -0.68 12.59 2.31
CA HIS A 26 -0.48 13.97 2.72
C HIS A 26 0.73 14.61 2.03
N SER A 27 1.85 13.90 1.94
CA SER A 27 3.04 14.38 1.21
C SER A 27 2.72 14.66 -0.26
N SER A 28 1.93 13.78 -0.91
CA SER A 28 1.50 13.99 -2.30
C SER A 28 0.57 15.21 -2.43
N GLU A 29 -0.36 15.39 -1.49
CA GLU A 29 -1.29 16.53 -1.48
C GLU A 29 -0.55 17.87 -1.33
N MET A 30 0.51 17.91 -0.51
CA MET A 30 1.37 19.09 -0.36
C MET A 30 2.08 19.49 -1.67
N GLU A 31 2.25 18.54 -2.59
CA GLU A 31 2.80 18.76 -3.93
C GLU A 31 1.70 19.01 -4.99
N GLY A 32 0.44 19.09 -4.59
CA GLY A 32 -0.70 19.25 -5.50
C GLY A 32 -1.04 17.97 -6.28
N LEU A 33 -0.57 16.82 -5.81
CA LEU A 33 -0.78 15.51 -6.44
C LEU A 33 -1.85 14.71 -5.69
N ALA A 34 -2.53 13.83 -6.43
CA ALA A 34 -3.46 12.86 -5.88
C ALA A 34 -3.21 11.48 -6.48
N SER A 35 -3.32 10.44 -5.66
CA SER A 35 -3.23 9.06 -6.12
C SER A 35 -4.45 8.66 -6.97
N SER A 36 -4.33 7.60 -7.76
CA SER A 36 -5.46 7.03 -8.49
C SER A 36 -6.39 6.23 -7.56
N ALA A 37 -7.63 5.98 -8.01
CA ALA A 37 -8.58 5.17 -7.25
C ALA A 37 -8.08 3.73 -7.06
N GLU A 38 -7.42 3.18 -8.08
CA GLU A 38 -6.84 1.84 -8.08
C GLU A 38 -5.69 1.74 -7.07
N TYR A 39 -4.81 2.76 -6.99
CA TYR A 39 -3.77 2.78 -5.97
C TYR A 39 -4.36 2.85 -4.57
N ARG A 40 -5.40 3.66 -4.34
CA ARG A 40 -6.06 3.74 -3.02
C ARG A 40 -6.68 2.41 -2.59
N ALA A 41 -7.27 1.67 -3.52
CA ALA A 41 -7.80 0.34 -3.24
C ALA A 41 -6.68 -0.64 -2.84
N ASP A 42 -5.56 -0.64 -3.56
CA ASP A 42 -4.40 -1.46 -3.19
C ASP A 42 -3.79 -1.04 -1.85
N ALA A 43 -3.70 0.26 -1.56
CA ALA A 43 -3.22 0.76 -0.29
C ALA A 43 -4.13 0.33 0.88
N ALA A 44 -5.45 0.33 0.68
CA ALA A 44 -6.39 -0.16 1.68
C ALA A 44 -6.24 -1.66 1.94
N ALA A 45 -6.05 -2.47 0.89
CA ALA A 45 -5.79 -3.92 1.01
C ALA A 45 -4.44 -4.21 1.69
N PHE A 46 -3.41 -3.40 1.41
CA PHE A 46 -2.13 -3.45 2.11
C PHE A 46 -2.30 -3.14 3.61
N VAL A 47 -3.01 -2.06 3.97
CA VAL A 47 -3.36 -1.74 5.36
C VAL A 47 -4.18 -2.86 6.00
N ALA A 48 -5.05 -3.51 5.23
CA ALA A 48 -5.85 -4.62 5.72
C ALA A 48 -5.06 -5.90 6.00
N GLY A 49 -3.80 -5.97 5.53
CA GLY A 49 -2.95 -7.14 5.65
C GLY A 49 -3.22 -8.21 4.59
N GLU A 50 -3.94 -7.89 3.51
CA GLU A 50 -4.20 -8.84 2.43
C GLU A 50 -2.92 -9.20 1.67
N PHE A 51 -1.93 -8.31 1.66
CA PHE A 51 -0.61 -8.53 1.10
C PHE A 51 0.46 -7.62 1.74
N ASP A 52 1.73 -7.84 1.39
CA ASP A 52 2.87 -7.09 1.91
C ASP A 52 3.25 -5.87 1.04
N ALA A 53 4.17 -5.03 1.52
CA ALA A 53 4.61 -3.85 0.77
C ALA A 53 5.28 -4.21 -0.58
N GLY A 54 5.86 -5.41 -0.68
CA GLY A 54 6.44 -5.90 -1.92
C GLY A 54 5.39 -6.10 -3.01
N GLU A 55 4.23 -6.65 -2.65
CA GLU A 55 3.09 -6.78 -3.55
C GLU A 55 2.48 -5.43 -3.92
N LEU A 56 2.37 -4.49 -2.98
CA LEU A 56 1.93 -3.11 -3.27
C LEU A 56 2.81 -2.46 -4.36
N GLY A 57 4.12 -2.63 -4.22
CA GLY A 57 5.10 -2.17 -5.20
C GLY A 57 4.96 -2.85 -6.56
N ARG A 58 4.82 -4.19 -6.59
CA ARG A 58 4.61 -4.94 -7.84
C ARG A 58 3.35 -4.50 -8.58
N ARG A 59 2.21 -4.36 -7.88
CA ARG A 59 0.96 -3.88 -8.47
C ARG A 59 1.09 -2.48 -9.04
N THR A 60 1.76 -1.59 -8.30
CA THR A 60 2.01 -0.22 -8.76
C THR A 60 2.89 -0.19 -10.01
N ARG A 61 3.99 -0.94 -10.02
CA ARG A 61 4.88 -1.05 -11.19
C ARG A 61 4.16 -1.63 -12.41
N ALA A 62 3.42 -2.73 -12.23
CA ALA A 62 2.64 -3.36 -13.29
C ALA A 62 1.60 -2.40 -13.89
N ARG A 63 0.96 -1.56 -13.06
CA ARG A 63 0.01 -0.53 -13.53
C ARG A 63 0.65 0.47 -14.51
N TYR A 64 1.94 0.74 -14.35
CA TYR A 64 2.71 1.63 -15.22
C TYR A 64 3.57 0.90 -16.26
N GLY A 65 3.37 -0.42 -16.45
CA GLY A 65 4.12 -1.22 -17.43
C GLY A 65 5.59 -1.43 -17.07
N LEU A 66 5.95 -1.24 -15.79
CA LEU A 66 7.31 -1.42 -15.30
C LEU A 66 7.45 -2.86 -14.79
N VAL A 67 8.29 -3.67 -15.45
CA VAL A 67 8.68 -5.01 -14.97
C VAL A 67 9.94 -4.94 -14.12
#